data_AF-A0A1I3X853-F1
#
_entry.id   AF-A0A1I3X853-F1
#
_cell.length_a   1.000
_cell.length_b   1.000
_cell.length_c   1.000
_cell.angle_alpha   90.00
_cell.angle_beta   90.00
_cell.angle_gamma   90.00
#
_symmetry.space_group_name_H-M   'P 1'
#
loop_
_entity.id
_entity.type
_entity.pdbx_description
1 polymer ?
#
loop_
_entity_poly.entity_id
_entity_poly.type
_entity_poly.pdbx_seq_one_letter_code
_entity_poly.pdbx_strand_id
1 'polypeptide(L)'
;MTDLGEVLDPIRKQVIDLKDALAHARYRYDGLDLILTGVADAKVRGASQEIFTVASEKMDAVDAMIDELYRRLSALDRELENR
;
A
#
# COMPACT_ATOMS: atom_id res chain seq x y z
N MET A 1 -11.67 25.73 -20.66
CA MET A 1 -10.44 25.13 -20.12
C MET A 1 -10.87 24.25 -18.98
N THR A 2 -10.63 22.94 -19.05
CA THR A 2 -10.87 22.04 -17.93
C THR A 2 -9.89 22.42 -16.83
N ASP A 3 -10.37 22.65 -15.61
CA ASP A 3 -9.48 22.82 -14.46
C ASP A 3 -8.79 21.47 -14.21
N LEU A 4 -7.50 21.39 -14.51
CA LEU A 4 -6.76 20.13 -14.34
C LEU A 4 -6.64 19.76 -12.86
N GLY A 5 -6.75 20.71 -11.92
CA GLY A 5 -6.79 20.41 -10.48
C GLY A 5 -7.99 19.54 -10.13
N GLU A 6 -9.18 19.91 -10.63
CA GLU A 6 -10.41 19.12 -10.45
C GLU A 6 -10.32 17.72 -11.12
N VAL A 7 -9.49 17.57 -12.15
CA VAL A 7 -9.24 16.28 -12.81
C VAL A 7 -8.27 15.39 -12.01
N LEU A 8 -7.31 15.98 -11.30
CA LEU A 8 -6.32 15.26 -10.51
C LEU A 8 -6.87 14.84 -9.13
N ASP A 9 -7.85 15.55 -8.59
CA ASP A 9 -8.45 15.27 -7.28
C ASP A 9 -9.01 13.84 -7.13
N PRO A 10 -9.79 13.29 -8.09
CA PRO A 10 -10.23 11.90 -8.03
C PRO A 10 -9.07 10.91 -7.98
N ILE A 11 -7.98 11.18 -8.71
CA ILE A 11 -6.79 10.32 -8.74
C ILE A 11 -6.04 10.39 -7.41
N ARG A 12 -5.90 11.60 -6.85
CA ARG A 12 -5.31 11.81 -5.52
C ARG A 12 -6.07 11.04 -4.45
N LYS A 13 -7.40 11.10 -4.50
CA LYS A 13 -8.27 10.32 -3.59
C LYS A 13 -8.04 8.82 -3.74
N GLN A 14 -8.00 8.30 -4.97
CA GLN A 14 -7.72 6.87 -5.20
C GLN A 14 -6.37 6.44 -4.63
N VAL A 15 -5.33 7.27 -4.74
CA VAL A 15 -4.00 6.99 -4.17
C VAL A 15 -4.06 6.93 -2.65
N ILE A 16 -4.79 7.84 -2.00
CA ILE A 16 -5.00 7.84 -0.55
C ILE A 16 -5.79 6.58 -0.12
N ASP A 17 -6.89 6.27 -0.79
CA ASP A 17 -7.72 5.09 -0.51
C ASP A 17 -6.89 3.78 -0.63
N LEU A 18 -5.98 3.72 -1.60
CA LEU A 18 -5.05 2.58 -1.76
C LEU A 18 -4.04 2.47 -0.62
N LYS A 19 -3.49 3.60 -0.13
CA LYS A 19 -2.61 3.60 1.05
C LYS A 19 -3.35 3.11 2.28
N ASP A 20 -4.56 3.59 2.51
CA ASP A 20 -5.38 3.17 3.64
C ASP A 20 -5.72 1.67 3.56
N ALA A 21 -6.07 1.17 2.37
CA ALA A 21 -6.30 -0.25 2.15
C ALA A 21 -5.04 -1.09 2.44
N LEU A 22 -3.87 -0.61 2.02
CA LEU A 22 -2.59 -1.28 2.30
C LEU A 22 -2.26 -1.28 3.80
N ALA A 23 -2.49 -0.17 4.51
CA ALA A 23 -2.30 -0.10 5.95
C ALA A 23 -3.21 -1.10 6.69
N HIS A 24 -4.48 -1.23 6.28
CA HIS A 24 -5.38 -2.24 6.82
C HIS A 24 -4.92 -3.67 6.52
N ALA A 25 -4.34 -3.93 5.34
CA ALA A 25 -3.78 -5.23 5.00
C ALA A 25 -2.59 -5.57 5.90
N ARG A 26 -1.68 -4.62 6.14
CA ARG A 26 -0.56 -4.78 7.08
C ARG A 26 -1.04 -5.05 8.51
N TYR A 27 -2.03 -4.32 8.99
CA TYR A 27 -2.61 -4.57 10.32
C TYR A 27 -3.14 -6.01 10.47
N ARG A 28 -3.83 -6.53 9.44
CA ARG A 28 -4.32 -7.92 9.44
C ARG A 28 -3.18 -8.92 9.38
N TYR A 29 -2.14 -8.62 8.60
CA TYR A 29 -0.93 -9.42 8.53
C TYR A 29 -0.27 -9.54 9.90
N ASP A 30 -0.04 -8.43 10.60
CA ASP A 30 0.56 -8.42 11.94
C ASP A 30 -0.27 -9.24 12.95
N GLY A 31 -1.60 -9.11 12.87
CA GLY A 31 -2.51 -9.90 13.69
C GLY A 31 -2.42 -11.40 13.42
N LEU A 32 -2.28 -11.80 12.15
CA LEU A 32 -2.10 -13.20 11.78
C LEU A 32 -0.74 -13.75 12.21
N ASP A 33 0.33 -12.96 12.10
CA ASP A 33 1.67 -13.36 12.55
C ASP A 33 1.69 -13.59 14.06
N LEU A 34 1.01 -12.73 14.83
CA LEU A 34 0.82 -12.92 16.27
C LEU A 34 0.08 -14.22 16.57
N ILE A 35 -0.99 -14.55 15.82
CA ILE A 35 -1.73 -15.81 16.01
C ILE A 35 -0.84 -17.04 15.72
N LEU A 36 0.01 -16.97 14.69
CA LEU A 36 0.93 -18.06 14.34
C LEU A 36 1.90 -18.41 15.46
N THR A 37 2.26 -17.46 16.33
CA THR A 37 3.11 -17.74 17.50
C THR A 37 2.49 -18.78 18.44
N GLY A 38 1.16 -18.87 18.49
CA GLY A 38 0.42 -19.85 19.29
C GLY A 38 0.21 -21.22 18.64
N VAL A 39 0.57 -21.39 17.36
CA VAL A 39 0.35 -22.64 16.63
C VAL A 39 1.41 -23.68 17.02
N ALA A 40 0.97 -24.76 17.68
CA ALA A 40 1.87 -25.82 18.16
C ALA A 40 2.57 -26.60 17.04
N ASP A 41 1.89 -26.81 15.91
CA ASP A 41 2.45 -27.53 14.77
C ASP A 41 3.53 -26.70 14.05
N ALA A 42 4.78 -27.16 14.15
CA ALA A 42 5.94 -26.48 13.57
C ALA A 42 5.93 -26.46 12.03
N LYS A 43 5.32 -27.46 11.37
CA LYS A 43 5.23 -27.49 9.90
C LYS A 43 4.24 -26.46 9.41
N VAL A 44 3.09 -26.36 10.08
CA VAL A 44 2.08 -25.33 9.77
C VAL A 44 2.67 -23.94 9.99
N ARG A 45 3.41 -23.74 11.08
CA ARG A 45 4.06 -22.46 11.38
C ARG A 45 5.10 -22.09 10.33
N GLY A 46 5.98 -23.02 9.96
CA GLY A 46 7.01 -22.79 8.94
C GLY A 46 6.43 -22.47 7.57
N ALA A 47 5.46 -23.24 7.09
CA ALA A 47 4.79 -22.98 5.82
C ALA A 47 4.07 -21.62 5.81
N SER A 48 3.46 -21.24 6.94
CA SER A 48 2.79 -19.95 7.06
C SER A 48 3.77 -18.79 7.06
N GLN A 49 4.94 -18.94 7.72
CA GLN A 49 6.00 -17.92 7.72
C GLN A 49 6.56 -17.65 6.32
N GLU A 50 6.73 -18.68 5.48
CA GLU A 50 7.15 -18.50 4.08
C GLU A 50 6.12 -17.68 3.28
N ILE A 51 4.84 -18.04 3.40
CA ILE A 51 3.75 -17.30 2.74
C ILE A 51 3.70 -15.85 3.23
N PHE A 52 3.87 -15.65 4.53
CA PHE A 52 3.78 -14.34 5.15
C PHE A 52 4.95 -13.45 4.75
N THR A 53 6.16 -14.02 4.66
CA THR A 53 7.33 -13.31 4.14
C THR A 53 7.07 -12.79 2.73
N VAL A 54 6.56 -13.63 1.83
CA VAL A 54 6.21 -13.21 0.46
C VAL A 54 5.12 -12.14 0.46
N ALA A 55 4.09 -12.28 1.32
CA ALA A 55 3.03 -11.28 1.43
C ALA A 55 3.58 -9.91 1.88
N SER A 56 4.50 -9.91 2.85
CA SER A 56 5.19 -8.71 3.35
C SER A 56 5.99 -8.01 2.24
N GLU A 57 6.81 -8.77 1.50
CA GLU A 57 7.57 -8.25 0.36
C GLU A 57 6.67 -7.63 -0.72
N LYS A 58 5.51 -8.24 -0.99
CA LYS A 58 4.54 -7.68 -1.95
C LYS A 58 3.88 -6.42 -1.43
N MET A 59 3.56 -6.35 -0.14
CA MET A 59 3.02 -5.13 0.47
C MET A 59 4.03 -3.98 0.41
N ASP A 60 5.32 -4.25 0.65
CA ASP A 60 6.39 -3.25 0.51
C ASP A 60 6.55 -2.76 -0.93
N ALA A 61 6.49 -3.68 -1.91
CA ALA A 61 6.55 -3.31 -3.32
C ALA A 61 5.36 -2.43 -3.73
N VAL A 62 4.16 -2.75 -3.26
CA VAL A 62 2.95 -1.95 -3.54
C VAL A 62 3.05 -0.57 -2.88
N ASP A 63 3.53 -0.48 -1.64
CA ASP A 63 3.72 0.79 -0.94
C ASP A 63 4.65 1.73 -1.72
N ALA A 64 5.81 1.20 -2.16
CA ALA A 64 6.77 1.94 -2.96
C ALA A 64 6.18 2.42 -4.30
N MET A 65 5.34 1.60 -4.94
CA MET A 65 4.64 2.00 -6.16
C MET A 65 3.63 3.13 -5.91
N ILE A 66 2.87 3.06 -4.82
CA ILE A 66 1.88 4.09 -4.45
C ILE A 66 2.58 5.40 -4.10
N ASP A 67 3.71 5.35 -3.38
CA ASP A 67 4.54 6.52 -3.07
C ASP A 67 5.04 7.23 -4.32
N GLU A 68 5.53 6.48 -5.29
CA GLU A 68 6.00 7.04 -6.56
C GLU A 68 4.86 7.64 -7.38
N LEU A 69 3.66 7.02 -7.39
CA LEU A 69 2.47 7.60 -8.01
C LEU A 69 2.08 8.92 -7.35
N TYR A 70 2.07 8.98 -6.02
CA TYR A 70 1.78 10.21 -5.28
C TYR A 70 2.78 11.32 -5.59
N ARG A 71 4.07 10.99 -5.67
CA ARG A 71 5.14 11.94 -6.03
C ARG A 71 4.94 12.49 -7.44
N ARG A 72 4.61 11.63 -8.41
CA ARG A 72 4.34 12.05 -9.80
C ARG A 72 3.12 12.95 -9.91
N LEU A 73 2.04 12.61 -9.21
CA LEU A 73 0.84 13.47 -9.15
C LEU A 73 1.17 14.84 -8.57
N SER A 74 1.93 14.88 -7.47
CA SER A 74 2.36 16.13 -6.85
C SER A 74 3.26 16.98 -7.76
N ALA A 75 4.12 16.33 -8.57
CA ALA A 75 4.96 17.04 -9.53
C ALA A 75 4.13 17.65 -10.67
N LEU A 76 3.17 16.88 -11.20
CA LEU A 76 2.21 17.35 -12.20
C LEU A 76 1.40 18.56 -11.71
N ASP A 77 0.89 18.49 -10.48
CA ASP A 77 0.13 19.58 -9.85
C ASP A 77 0.95 20.89 -9.82
N ARG A 78 2.21 20.81 -9.39
CA ARG A 78 3.12 21.98 -9.36
C ARG A 78 3.47 22.49 -10.76
N GLU A 79 3.67 21.63 -11.74
CA GLU A 79 3.92 22.06 -13.12
C GLU A 79 2.73 22.82 -13.71
N LEU A 80 1.51 22.47 -13.28
CA LEU A 80 0.28 23.11 -13.72
C LEU A 80 0.03 24.44 -13.01
N GLU A 81 0.33 24.55 -11.71
CA GLU A 81 0.26 25.82 -10.97
C GLU A 81 1.23 26.89 -11.51
N ASN A 82 2.34 26.47 -12.11
CA ASN A 82 3.37 27.35 -12.65
C ASN A 82 3.18 27.73 -14.13
N ARG A 83 2.05 27.37 -14.75
CA ARG A 83 1.70 27.69 -16.15
C ARG A 83 0.51 28.63 -16.23
#